data_AF-A0A965V5K9-F1
#
_entry.id   AF-A0A965V5K9-F1
#
_cell.length_a   1.000
_cell.length_b   1.000
_cell.length_c   1.000
_cell.angle_alpha   90.00
_cell.angle_beta   90.00
_cell.angle_gamma   90.00
#
_symmetry.space_group_name_H-M   'P 1'
#
loop_
_entity.id
_entity.type
_entity.pdbx_description
1 polymer ?
#
loop_
_entity_poly.entity_id
_entity_poly.type
_entity_poly.pdbx_seq_one_letter_code
_entity_poly.pdbx_strand_id
1 'polypeptide(L)'
;MDEKELMELSEEIIDSLTKLVLGESPGFLSNSVFKKLNSNKHFDEIKSLYSSFIVSFEGQYKDAAELKKLSDFRYKIVELYQSGL
;
A
#
# COMPACT_ATOMS: atom_id res chain seq x y z
N MET A 1 15.25 -6.44 -0.07
CA MET A 1 13.88 -6.66 -0.58
C MET A 1 14.01 -6.92 -2.06
N ASP A 2 13.68 -8.14 -2.49
CA ASP A 2 13.58 -8.47 -3.91
C ASP A 2 12.23 -8.00 -4.51
N GLU A 3 12.03 -8.21 -5.81
CA GLU A 3 10.80 -7.79 -6.50
C GLU A 3 9.54 -8.51 -6.00
N LYS A 4 9.67 -9.79 -5.63
CA LYS A 4 8.55 -10.58 -5.12
C LYS A 4 8.16 -10.09 -3.73
N GLU A 5 9.13 -9.92 -2.83
CA GLU A 5 8.92 -9.39 -1.49
C GLU A 5 8.30 -7.98 -1.54
N LEU A 6 8.75 -7.13 -2.47
CA LEU A 6 8.17 -5.80 -2.67
C LEU A 6 6.69 -5.90 -3.10
N MET A 7 6.39 -6.78 -4.04
CA MET A 7 5.03 -6.98 -4.53
C MET A 7 4.11 -7.48 -3.41
N GLU A 8 4.49 -8.55 -2.72
CA GLU A 8 3.72 -9.15 -1.63
C GLU A 8 3.46 -8.14 -0.51
N LEU A 9 4.51 -7.43 -0.06
CA LEU A 9 4.35 -6.41 0.98
C LEU A 9 3.48 -5.24 0.52
N SER A 10 3.61 -4.79 -0.73
CA SER A 10 2.76 -3.72 -1.26
C SER A 10 1.28 -4.13 -1.28
N GLU A 11 0.98 -5.39 -1.63
CA GLU A 11 -0.38 -5.92 -1.65
C GLU A 11 -0.95 -6.04 -0.23
N GLU A 12 -0.15 -6.53 0.73
CA GLU A 12 -0.56 -6.59 2.14
C GLU A 12 -0.85 -5.19 2.72
N ILE A 13 -0.07 -4.17 2.34
CA ILE A 13 -0.31 -2.78 2.76
C ILE A 13 -1.62 -2.27 2.17
N ILE A 14 -1.90 -2.51 0.89
CA ILE A 14 -3.14 -2.06 0.22
C ILE A 14 -4.38 -2.73 0.83
N ASP A 15 -4.33 -4.04 1.07
CA ASP A 15 -5.41 -4.79 1.72
C ASP A 15 -5.66 -4.25 3.14
N SER A 16 -4.59 -4.07 3.92
CA SER A 16 -4.67 -3.52 5.27
C SER A 16 -5.21 -2.08 5.30
N LEU A 17 -4.76 -1.24 4.36
CA LEU A 17 -5.23 0.14 4.21
C LEU A 17 -6.72 0.17 3.89
N THR A 18 -7.18 -0.70 3.00
CA THR A 18 -8.58 -0.81 2.61
C THR A 18 -9.45 -1.15 3.82
N LYS A 19 -9.05 -2.14 4.62
CA LYS A 19 -9.72 -2.51 5.88
C LYS A 19 -9.81 -1.31 6.85
N LEU A 20 -8.69 -0.62 7.09
CA LEU A 20 -8.66 0.56 7.97
C LEU A 20 -9.59 1.67 7.48
N VAL A 21 -9.59 1.97 6.18
CA VAL A 21 -10.44 3.02 5.59
C VAL A 21 -11.93 2.66 5.66
N LEU A 22 -12.27 1.38 5.62
CA LEU A 22 -13.64 0.89 5.83
C LEU A 22 -14.07 0.88 7.30
N GLY A 23 -13.20 1.28 8.23
CA GLY A 23 -13.50 1.36 9.66
C GLY A 23 -13.21 0.08 10.43
N GLU A 24 -12.56 -0.91 9.81
CA GLU A 24 -12.07 -2.08 10.55
C GLU A 24 -10.86 -1.70 11.42
N SER A 25 -10.68 -2.43 12.53
CA SER A 25 -9.56 -2.23 13.44
C SER A 25 -8.81 -3.54 13.66
N PRO A 26 -7.47 -3.54 13.72
CA PRO A 26 -6.70 -4.75 13.92
C PRO A 26 -6.94 -5.32 15.32
N GLY A 27 -7.29 -6.60 15.38
CA GLY A 27 -7.38 -7.37 16.61
C GLY A 27 -6.07 -8.07 16.96
N PHE A 28 -6.07 -8.82 18.07
CA PHE A 28 -4.90 -9.57 18.52
C PHE A 28 -4.38 -10.59 17.48
N LEU A 29 -5.26 -11.18 16.67
CA LEU A 29 -4.91 -12.17 15.65
C LEU A 29 -4.64 -11.56 14.26
N SER A 30 -4.76 -10.24 14.11
CA SER A 30 -4.50 -9.58 12.83
C SER A 30 -3.03 -9.72 12.40
N ASN A 31 -2.82 -9.72 11.08
CA ASN A 31 -1.49 -9.76 10.50
C ASN A 31 -0.64 -8.53 10.95
N SER A 32 0.68 -8.66 10.79
CA SER A 32 1.59 -7.63 11.29
C SER A 32 1.48 -6.30 10.55
N VAL A 33 1.21 -6.33 9.24
CA VAL A 33 1.07 -5.13 8.41
C VAL A 33 -0.15 -4.32 8.84
N PHE A 34 -1.30 -4.95 9.04
CA PHE A 34 -2.53 -4.29 9.46
C PHE A 34 -2.38 -3.63 10.83
N LYS A 35 -1.72 -4.31 11.78
CA LYS A 35 -1.40 -3.74 13.09
C LYS A 35 -0.47 -2.53 12.99
N LYS A 36 0.63 -2.68 12.26
CA LYS A 36 1.65 -1.63 12.10
C LYS A 36 1.13 -0.42 11.32
N LEU A 37 0.32 -0.66 10.30
CA LEU A 37 -0.28 0.37 9.48
C LEU A 37 -1.25 1.24 10.29
N ASN A 38 -2.03 0.63 11.20
CA ASN A 38 -2.95 1.34 12.09
C ASN A 38 -2.28 2.35 13.02
N SER A 39 -0.98 2.18 13.30
CA SER A 39 -0.19 3.09 14.14
C SER A 39 0.92 3.80 13.35
N ASN A 40 0.90 3.75 12.02
CA ASN A 40 1.97 4.27 11.18
C ASN A 40 1.92 5.81 11.13
N LYS A 41 3.06 6.47 11.38
CA LYS A 41 3.11 7.95 11.40
C LYS A 41 2.82 8.60 10.04
N HIS A 42 2.96 7.86 8.95
CA HIS A 42 2.69 8.29 7.57
C HIS A 42 1.36 7.74 7.03
N PHE A 43 0.44 7.31 7.90
CA PHE A 43 -0.83 6.71 7.47
C PHE A 43 -1.62 7.58 6.47
N ASP A 44 -1.73 8.89 6.73
CA ASP A 44 -2.44 9.81 5.83
C ASP A 44 -1.73 9.97 4.48
N GLU A 45 -0.39 9.94 4.46
CA GLU A 45 0.40 10.01 3.23
C GLU A 45 0.25 8.73 2.39
N ILE A 46 0.25 7.57 3.05
CA ILE A 46 -0.01 6.26 2.42
C ILE A 46 -1.41 6.25 1.79
N LYS A 47 -2.42 6.73 2.52
CA LYS A 47 -3.80 6.86 2.02
C LYS A 47 -3.89 7.78 0.80
N SER A 48 -3.21 8.93 0.85
CA SER A 48 -3.16 9.88 -0.25
C SER A 48 -2.48 9.31 -1.50
N LEU A 49 -1.36 8.61 -1.32
CA LEU A 49 -0.64 7.94 -2.41
C LEU A 49 -1.52 6.89 -3.10
N TYR A 50 -2.18 6.02 -2.32
CA TYR A 50 -3.08 5.00 -2.86
C TYR A 50 -4.29 5.60 -3.59
N SER A 51 -4.91 6.63 -3.00
CA SER A 51 -6.04 7.31 -3.62
C SER A 51 -5.65 7.93 -4.96
N SER A 52 -4.49 8.58 -5.02
CA SER A 52 -3.96 9.18 -6.26
C SER A 52 -3.68 8.12 -7.34
N PHE A 53 -3.11 6.98 -6.94
CA PHE A 53 -2.87 5.85 -7.85
C PHE A 53 -4.18 5.34 -8.45
N ILE A 54 -5.19 5.07 -7.62
CA ILE A 54 -6.50 4.55 -8.07
C ILE A 54 -7.24 5.55 -8.96
N VAL A 55 -7.26 6.84 -8.62
CA VAL A 55 -7.90 7.87 -9.45
C VAL A 55 -7.29 7.93 -10.86
N SER A 56 -5.99 7.62 -10.98
CA SER A 56 -5.29 7.58 -12.26
C SER A 56 -5.40 6.25 -13.02
N PHE A 57 -6.00 5.22 -12.42
CA PHE A 57 -6.02 3.87 -12.98
C PHE A 57 -7.26 3.64 -13.86
N GLU A 58 -7.04 3.32 -15.14
CA GLU A 58 -8.12 3.09 -16.12
C GLU A 58 -8.64 1.64 -16.14
N GLY A 59 -8.32 0.83 -15.13
CA GLY A 59 -8.78 -0.55 -15.01
C GLY A 59 -7.92 -1.60 -15.70
N GLN A 60 -6.88 -1.21 -16.44
CA GLN A 60 -5.94 -2.11 -17.10
C GLN A 60 -4.58 -1.44 -17.34
N TYR A 61 -3.52 -2.25 -17.45
CA TYR A 61 -2.18 -1.82 -17.85
C TYR A 61 -1.95 -2.19 -19.32
N LYS A 62 -1.99 -1.20 -20.21
CA LYS A 62 -1.92 -1.30 -21.67
C LYS A 62 -0.50 -1.20 -22.21
N ASP A 63 0.39 -0.53 -21.48
CA ASP A 63 1.76 -0.27 -21.95
C ASP A 63 2.82 -0.31 -20.83
N ALA A 64 4.08 -0.25 -21.25
CA ALA A 64 5.23 -0.27 -20.36
C ALA A 64 5.28 0.95 -19.42
N ALA A 65 4.72 2.10 -19.80
CA ALA A 65 4.68 3.28 -18.95
C ALA A 65 3.71 3.08 -17.79
N GLU A 66 2.56 2.43 -18.02
CA GLU A 66 1.61 2.07 -16.98
C GLU A 66 2.16 0.99 -16.03
N LEU A 67 2.87 -0.01 -16.55
CA LEU A 67 3.60 -0.97 -15.72
C LEU A 67 4.66 -0.29 -14.85
N LYS A 68 5.38 0.70 -15.40
CA LYS A 68 6.33 1.50 -14.62
C LYS A 68 5.64 2.27 -13.50
N LYS A 69 4.45 2.85 -13.74
CA LYS A 69 3.67 3.53 -12.68
C LYS A 69 3.30 2.57 -11.55
N LEU A 70 2.91 1.33 -11.88
CA LEU A 70 2.65 0.29 -10.89
C LEU A 70 3.91 -0.02 -10.07
N SER A 71 5.05 -0.25 -10.72
CA SER A 71 6.30 -0.52 -10.02
C SER A 71 6.72 0.66 -9.12
N ASP A 72 6.69 1.89 -9.63
CA ASP A 72 7.01 3.10 -8.88
C ASP A 72 6.08 3.27 -7.67
N PHE A 73 4.79 2.95 -7.82
CA PHE A 73 3.82 2.98 -6.73
C PHE A 73 4.16 1.95 -5.65
N ARG A 74 4.47 0.70 -6.03
CA ARG A 74 4.85 -0.37 -5.09
C ARG A 74 6.08 0.03 -4.27
N TYR A 75 7.11 0.60 -4.90
CA TYR A 75 8.28 1.10 -4.16
C TYR A 75 7.90 2.19 -3.15
N LYS A 76 7.17 3.22 -3.60
CA LYS A 76 6.83 4.37 -2.75
C LYS A 76 5.95 3.99 -1.57
N ILE A 77 4.94 3.13 -1.77
CA ILE A 77 4.04 2.75 -0.68
C ILE A 77 4.76 1.91 0.38
N VAL A 78 5.68 1.03 -0.04
CA VAL A 78 6.50 0.25 0.89
C VAL A 78 7.49 1.14 1.62
N GLU A 79 8.14 2.09 0.94
CA GLU A 79 9.06 3.05 1.56
C GLU A 79 8.36 3.92 2.62
N LEU A 80 7.18 4.47 2.29
CA LEU A 80 6.38 5.25 3.25
C LEU A 80 5.95 4.40 4.45
N TYR A 81 5.49 3.17 4.19
CA TYR A 81 5.13 2.25 5.26
C TYR A 81 6.32 1.96 6.17
N GLN A 82 7.47 1.59 5.62
CA GLN A 82 8.67 1.20 6.39
C GLN A 82 9.27 2.38 7.17
N SER A 83 9.32 3.57 6.56
CA SER A 83 9.83 4.77 7.21
C SER A 83 8.94 5.24 8.36
N GLY A 84 7.67 4.82 8.36
CA GLY A 84 6.68 5.15 9.38
C GLY A 84 6.52 4.15 10.52
N LEU A 85 7.30 3.06 10.50
CA LEU A 85 7.39 2.08 11.59
C LEU A 85 8.18 2.60 12.80
#